data_AF-Q0E3P7-F1
#
_entry.id   AF-Q0E3P7-F1
#
_cell.length_a   1.000
_cell.length_b   1.000
_cell.length_c   1.000
_cell.angle_alpha   90.00
_cell.angle_beta   90.00
_cell.angle_gamma   90.00
#
_symmetry.space_group_name_H-M   'P 1'
#
loop_
_entity.id
_entity.type
_entity.pdbx_description
1 polymer ?
#
loop_
_entity_poly.entity_id
_entity_poly.type
_entity_poly.pdbx_seq_one_letter_code
_entity_poly.pdbx_strand_id
1 'polypeptide(L)'
;VGNTRNSAKLWLASILGDALQVVFQNLLLESNDEIIRSSERAWKLLLQCPTEDLESAASSYFSNWVQLATTPYGTALDSAKMFLPVALPRGSRSRAAAKIKSARLEHENTRMISFGSTGENTSQEKHSEASLSVSKIIVGSDSDKSVTHTRVLTSMALGLFASKLPEGSWQVVLGPLASDLMSLSGVQRQVASMVIVSWFKDLRKSDPAAVGTLLAFLSSLKGWMLDLLACSDPSFPTKDSPLPYAELARTYRKMRNEANNLFQSIESCALLKEYTSNLNFEADMLSVDDAINFTSKLLLPSEPDFSLDSDKIVLNNIESAKQGLLSTSGYLKCVQNNLHVTVSSLVASAVVWMAGLPSKLNPVILPLMAAVKREQEEILQDKAADALAELIFSCVGRKPGPNDKLTKNLCTLTCTDASETPQAAVINSIQVIEDQNLLSIGKRFSNHKSRGQMTSGGESKSEGFISRRGSELAFKHLCEKFGASLFEKLPKLWDCLTEFLKPVKTGDDLM
;
A
#
# COMPACT_ATOMS: atom_id res chain seq x y z
N VAL A 1 45.54 13.13 -26.23
CA VAL A 1 44.64 12.71 -25.13
C VAL A 1 43.19 13.22 -25.29
N GLY A 2 42.87 14.07 -26.28
CA GLY A 2 41.49 14.57 -26.49
C GLY A 2 40.47 13.59 -27.07
N ASN A 3 40.89 12.60 -27.88
CA ASN A 3 39.96 11.71 -28.59
C ASN A 3 39.37 10.56 -27.75
N THR A 4 40.01 10.16 -26.65
CA THR A 4 39.54 9.02 -25.85
C THR A 4 38.35 9.38 -24.96
N ARG A 5 38.26 10.61 -24.46
CA ARG A 5 37.13 11.07 -23.62
C ARG A 5 35.80 11.14 -24.37
N ASN A 6 35.80 11.51 -25.65
CA ASN A 6 34.56 11.52 -26.44
C ASN A 6 34.09 10.11 -26.79
N SER A 7 35.00 9.20 -27.16
CA SER A 7 34.64 7.80 -27.41
C SER A 7 34.04 7.13 -26.17
N ALA A 8 34.53 7.47 -24.97
CA ALA A 8 34.05 6.96 -23.70
C ALA A 8 32.63 7.45 -23.34
N LYS A 9 32.16 8.57 -23.88
CA LYS A 9 30.78 9.04 -23.68
C LYS A 9 29.81 8.44 -24.70
N LEU A 10 30.26 8.27 -25.95
CA LEU A 10 29.46 7.74 -27.04
C LEU A 10 28.98 6.30 -26.82
N TRP A 11 29.83 5.40 -26.29
CA TRP A 11 29.38 4.03 -26.02
C TRP A 11 28.33 3.99 -24.89
N LEU A 12 28.45 4.88 -23.89
CA LEU A 12 27.53 4.92 -22.75
C LEU A 12 26.12 5.33 -23.22
N ALA A 13 26.04 6.37 -24.05
CA ALA A 13 24.78 6.81 -24.66
C ALA A 13 24.10 5.67 -25.44
N SER A 14 24.89 4.87 -26.19
CA SER A 14 24.35 3.78 -27.01
C SER A 14 23.76 2.61 -26.22
N ILE A 15 24.16 2.43 -24.95
CA ILE A 15 23.65 1.36 -24.09
C ILE A 15 22.73 1.85 -22.97
N LEU A 16 22.61 3.16 -22.77
CA LEU A 16 21.93 3.73 -21.60
C LEU A 16 20.45 3.32 -21.54
N GLY A 17 19.76 3.40 -22.69
CA GLY A 17 18.35 3.01 -22.77
C GLY A 17 18.11 1.56 -22.35
N ASP A 18 18.92 0.64 -22.87
CA ASP A 18 18.86 -0.78 -22.53
C ASP A 18 19.23 -1.03 -21.06
N ALA A 19 20.30 -0.39 -20.59
CA ALA A 19 20.76 -0.51 -19.21
C ALA A 19 19.70 -0.01 -18.20
N LEU A 20 19.06 1.12 -18.48
CA LEU A 20 17.97 1.64 -17.65
C LEU A 20 16.78 0.68 -17.63
N GLN A 21 16.36 0.16 -18.78
CA GLN A 21 15.25 -0.79 -18.82
C GLN A 21 15.55 -2.09 -18.06
N VAL A 22 16.76 -2.64 -18.20
CA VAL A 22 17.19 -3.85 -17.47
C VAL A 22 17.22 -3.60 -15.97
N VAL A 23 17.81 -2.49 -15.52
CA VAL A 23 17.89 -2.17 -14.10
C VAL A 23 16.48 -1.92 -13.52
N PHE A 24 15.61 -1.22 -14.26
CA PHE A 24 14.23 -1.03 -13.83
C PHE A 24 13.45 -2.35 -13.74
N GLN A 25 13.63 -3.24 -14.72
CA GLN A 25 13.04 -4.59 -14.66
C GLN A 25 13.57 -5.41 -13.48
N ASN A 26 14.85 -5.29 -13.13
CA ASN A 26 15.39 -5.94 -11.94
C ASN A 26 14.72 -5.39 -10.67
N LEU A 27 14.55 -4.07 -10.55
CA LEU A 27 13.82 -3.47 -9.43
C LEU A 27 12.36 -3.96 -9.37
N LEU A 28 11.75 -4.24 -10.53
CA LEU A 28 10.38 -4.74 -10.64
C LEU A 28 10.25 -6.24 -10.31
N LEU A 29 11.27 -7.05 -10.58
CA LEU A 29 11.15 -8.51 -10.64
C LEU A 29 12.04 -9.27 -9.66
N GLU A 30 12.98 -8.63 -8.98
CA GLU A 30 13.92 -9.29 -8.07
C GLU A 30 13.32 -9.50 -6.67
N SER A 31 13.65 -10.63 -6.03
CA SER A 31 13.28 -10.92 -4.63
C SER A 31 14.46 -10.80 -3.67
N ASN A 32 15.69 -10.91 -4.17
CA ASN A 32 16.88 -10.85 -3.31
C ASN A 32 17.25 -9.39 -2.96
N ASP A 33 17.21 -9.07 -1.68
CA ASP A 33 17.51 -7.73 -1.15
C ASP A 33 18.92 -7.21 -1.49
N GLU A 34 19.92 -8.08 -1.64
CA GLU A 34 21.27 -7.66 -2.02
C GLU A 34 21.35 -7.26 -3.49
N ILE A 35 20.63 -7.99 -4.36
CA ILE A 35 20.53 -7.68 -5.78
C ILE A 35 19.68 -6.43 -5.99
N ILE A 36 18.60 -6.25 -5.21
CA ILE A 36 17.81 -5.02 -5.21
C ILE A 36 18.69 -3.83 -4.84
N ARG A 37 19.43 -3.89 -3.72
CA ARG A 37 20.35 -2.82 -3.30
C ARG A 37 21.41 -2.50 -4.36
N SER A 38 21.92 -3.53 -5.03
CA SER A 38 22.86 -3.37 -6.14
C SER A 38 22.20 -2.71 -7.35
N SER A 39 20.95 -3.05 -7.65
CA SER A 39 20.17 -2.46 -8.74
C SER A 39 19.82 -1.00 -8.47
N GLU A 40 19.44 -0.64 -7.24
CA GLU A 40 19.23 0.76 -6.84
C GLU A 40 20.51 1.59 -6.97
N ARG A 41 21.66 1.00 -6.61
CA ARG A 41 22.96 1.65 -6.80
C ARG A 41 23.28 1.83 -8.28
N ALA A 42 23.07 0.80 -9.09
CA ALA A 42 23.28 0.87 -10.54
C ALA A 42 22.37 1.94 -11.16
N TRP A 43 21.10 2.00 -10.77
CA TRP A 43 20.16 3.04 -11.20
C TRP A 43 20.71 4.44 -10.90
N LYS A 44 21.10 4.71 -9.65
CA LYS A 44 21.68 6.00 -9.25
C LYS A 44 22.92 6.39 -10.06
N LEU A 45 23.76 5.42 -10.45
CA LEU A 45 24.94 5.68 -11.27
C LEU A 45 24.57 5.96 -12.74
N LEU A 46 23.60 5.23 -13.31
CA LEU A 46 23.11 5.46 -14.67
C LEU A 46 22.46 6.86 -14.81
N LEU A 47 21.83 7.36 -13.75
CA LEU A 47 21.26 8.72 -13.74
C LEU A 47 22.30 9.86 -13.73
N GLN A 48 23.60 9.55 -13.68
CA GLN A 48 24.68 10.55 -13.80
C GLN A 48 25.10 10.79 -15.26
N CYS A 49 24.42 10.15 -16.22
CA CYS A 49 24.64 10.37 -17.65
C CYS A 49 24.20 11.78 -18.10
N PRO A 50 24.65 12.25 -19.28
CA PRO A 50 24.20 13.51 -19.85
C PRO A 50 22.67 13.60 -19.95
N THR A 51 22.14 14.80 -19.69
CA THR A 51 20.71 15.07 -19.63
C THR A 51 19.99 14.72 -20.95
N GLU A 52 20.62 14.99 -22.09
CA GLU A 52 20.09 14.68 -23.43
C GLU A 52 19.75 13.18 -23.61
N ASP A 53 20.63 12.30 -23.12
CA ASP A 53 20.42 10.84 -23.19
C ASP A 53 19.27 10.40 -22.26
N LEU A 54 19.14 11.05 -21.10
CA LEU A 54 18.05 10.80 -20.16
C LEU A 54 16.70 11.28 -20.71
N GLU A 55 16.65 12.40 -21.42
CA GLU A 55 15.43 12.90 -22.08
C GLU A 55 14.95 11.95 -23.18
N SER A 56 15.87 11.40 -23.97
CA SER A 56 15.56 10.38 -24.97
C SER A 56 15.00 9.10 -24.32
N ALA A 57 15.61 8.66 -23.22
CA ALA A 57 15.12 7.52 -22.45
C ALA A 57 13.75 7.80 -21.82
N ALA A 58 13.51 9.00 -21.30
CA ALA A 58 12.23 9.41 -20.72
C ALA A 58 11.11 9.32 -21.76
N SER A 59 11.36 9.91 -22.93
CA SER A 59 10.41 9.95 -24.04
C SER A 59 10.05 8.55 -24.57
N SER A 60 10.99 7.61 -24.47
CA SER A 60 10.82 6.25 -25.01
C SER A 60 10.19 5.28 -23.99
N TYR A 61 10.56 5.39 -22.71
CA TYR A 61 10.35 4.30 -21.75
C TYR A 61 9.57 4.69 -20.50
N PHE A 62 9.48 5.97 -20.14
CA PHE A 62 8.92 6.39 -18.85
C PHE A 62 7.46 5.93 -18.67
N SER A 63 6.62 6.11 -19.70
CA SER A 63 5.23 5.64 -19.67
C SER A 63 5.13 4.12 -19.50
N ASN A 64 6.01 3.36 -20.16
CA ASN A 64 6.05 1.90 -20.04
C ASN A 64 6.44 1.46 -18.63
N TRP A 65 7.44 2.12 -18.03
CA TRP A 65 7.85 1.84 -16.65
C TRP A 65 6.75 2.12 -15.64
N VAL A 66 6.03 3.24 -15.80
CA VAL A 66 4.87 3.57 -14.95
C VAL A 66 3.79 2.51 -15.07
N GLN A 67 3.42 2.10 -16.29
CA GLN A 67 2.39 1.08 -16.52
C GLN A 67 2.78 -0.31 -15.98
N LEU A 68 4.06 -0.66 -16.04
CA LEU A 68 4.57 -1.88 -15.43
C LEU A 68 4.47 -1.81 -13.89
N ALA A 69 4.85 -0.68 -13.28
CA ALA A 69 4.74 -0.49 -11.83
C ALA A 69 3.29 -0.48 -11.32
N THR A 70 2.34 0.01 -12.13
CA THR A 70 0.92 0.07 -11.77
C THR A 70 0.13 -1.18 -12.13
N THR A 71 0.78 -2.22 -12.65
CA THR A 71 0.08 -3.46 -13.04
C THR A 71 -0.67 -4.07 -11.83
N PRO A 72 -1.99 -4.34 -11.95
CA PRO A 72 -2.79 -4.87 -10.85
C PRO A 72 -2.32 -6.24 -10.35
N TYR A 73 -2.52 -6.50 -9.05
CA TYR A 73 -2.20 -7.80 -8.46
C TYR A 73 -3.01 -8.92 -9.14
N GLY A 74 -2.38 -10.05 -9.41
CA GLY A 74 -2.99 -11.20 -10.09
C GLY A 74 -3.15 -11.02 -11.61
N THR A 75 -2.71 -9.89 -12.18
CA THR A 75 -2.67 -9.69 -13.63
C THR A 75 -1.27 -9.87 -14.17
N ALA A 76 -1.15 -10.12 -15.48
CA ALA A 76 0.13 -10.33 -16.11
C ALA A 76 0.81 -9.01 -16.49
N LEU A 77 2.11 -8.95 -16.30
CA LEU A 77 2.93 -7.89 -16.85
C LEU A 77 2.87 -7.93 -18.39
N ASP A 78 2.77 -6.74 -18.98
CA ASP A 78 2.75 -6.57 -20.41
C ASP A 78 4.16 -6.77 -20.99
N SER A 79 4.37 -7.93 -21.62
CA SER A 79 5.66 -8.28 -22.22
C SER A 79 6.10 -7.34 -23.33
N ALA A 80 5.17 -6.59 -23.96
CA ALA A 80 5.54 -5.60 -24.99
C ALA A 80 6.21 -4.36 -24.41
N LYS A 81 6.02 -4.11 -23.11
CA LYS A 81 6.63 -2.98 -22.37
C LYS A 81 7.91 -3.38 -21.66
N MET A 82 8.21 -4.68 -21.66
CA MET A 82 9.40 -5.24 -21.07
C MET A 82 10.55 -5.22 -22.07
N PHE A 83 11.74 -4.87 -21.61
CA PHE A 83 12.95 -5.09 -22.37
C PHE A 83 13.19 -6.58 -22.57
N LEU A 84 13.43 -6.97 -23.82
CA LEU A 84 13.78 -8.32 -24.22
C LEU A 84 15.13 -8.25 -24.94
N PRO A 85 16.21 -8.82 -24.36
CA PRO A 85 17.53 -8.74 -25.00
C PRO A 85 17.53 -9.47 -26.34
N VAL A 86 17.89 -8.75 -27.42
CA VAL A 86 17.83 -9.22 -28.82
C VAL A 86 18.75 -10.43 -29.09
N ALA A 87 19.72 -10.71 -28.22
CA ALA A 87 20.38 -12.00 -28.16
C ALA A 87 20.99 -12.23 -26.77
N LEU A 88 20.61 -13.31 -26.09
CA LEU A 88 21.40 -13.79 -24.95
C LEU A 88 22.83 -14.09 -25.45
N PRO A 89 23.90 -13.57 -24.78
CA PRO A 89 25.27 -13.79 -25.21
C PRO A 89 25.52 -15.29 -25.38
N ARG A 90 26.08 -15.67 -26.54
CA ARG A 90 26.18 -17.07 -27.02
C ARG A 90 26.83 -18.04 -26.02
N GLY A 91 27.59 -17.54 -25.03
CA GLY A 91 28.19 -18.34 -23.96
C GLY A 91 27.26 -18.72 -22.79
N SER A 92 26.07 -18.12 -22.67
CA SER A 92 25.12 -18.37 -21.57
C SER A 92 23.98 -19.34 -21.95
N ARG A 93 23.79 -19.66 -23.23
CA ARG A 93 22.71 -20.55 -23.69
C ARG A 93 22.71 -21.90 -22.96
N SER A 94 23.87 -22.45 -22.58
CA SER A 94 23.93 -23.70 -21.80
C SER A 94 23.46 -23.53 -20.35
N ARG A 95 23.84 -22.44 -19.66
CA ARG A 95 23.42 -22.18 -18.26
C ARG A 95 21.98 -21.68 -18.17
N ALA A 96 21.53 -20.81 -19.07
CA ALA A 96 20.16 -20.34 -19.12
C ALA A 96 19.19 -21.45 -19.54
N ALA A 97 19.56 -22.28 -20.53
CA ALA A 97 18.76 -23.46 -20.88
C ALA A 97 18.79 -24.53 -19.77
N ALA A 98 19.90 -24.68 -19.04
CA ALA A 98 19.95 -25.54 -17.86
C ALA A 98 19.01 -25.04 -16.77
N LYS A 99 19.03 -23.73 -16.43
CA LYS A 99 18.10 -23.15 -15.43
C LYS A 99 16.63 -23.26 -15.84
N ILE A 100 16.30 -23.08 -17.13
CA ILE A 100 14.93 -23.26 -17.64
C ILE A 100 14.51 -24.73 -17.60
N LYS A 101 15.42 -25.68 -17.86
CA LYS A 101 15.16 -27.12 -17.71
C LYS A 101 14.96 -27.51 -16.24
N SER A 102 15.75 -26.95 -15.32
CA SER A 102 15.59 -27.17 -13.87
C SER A 102 14.25 -26.66 -13.34
N ALA A 103 13.84 -25.45 -13.75
CA ALA A 103 12.56 -24.87 -13.33
C ALA A 103 11.33 -25.62 -13.88
N ARG A 104 11.45 -26.27 -15.05
CA ARG A 104 10.39 -27.16 -15.57
C ARG A 104 10.29 -28.47 -14.80
N LEU A 105 11.42 -29.02 -14.35
CA LEU A 105 11.48 -30.25 -13.55
C LEU A 105 10.85 -30.06 -12.15
N GLU A 106 11.03 -28.90 -11.53
CA GLU A 106 10.38 -28.61 -10.23
C GLU A 106 8.85 -28.46 -10.36
N HIS A 107 8.37 -27.91 -11.47
CA HIS A 107 6.94 -27.76 -11.71
C HIS A 107 6.26 -29.09 -12.14
N GLU A 108 7.00 -30.04 -12.74
CA GLU A 108 6.49 -31.40 -13.01
C GLU A 108 6.46 -32.27 -11.74
N ASN A 109 7.45 -32.17 -10.86
CA ASN A 109 7.47 -32.91 -9.59
C ASN A 109 6.32 -32.52 -8.65
N THR A 110 5.75 -31.32 -8.80
CA THR A 110 4.58 -30.88 -8.02
C THR A 110 3.25 -31.40 -8.61
N ARG A 111 3.23 -31.85 -9.87
CA ARG A 111 2.04 -32.43 -10.52
C ARG A 111 2.00 -33.96 -10.50
N MET A 112 3.08 -34.62 -10.07
CA MET A 112 3.17 -36.10 -10.09
C MET A 112 2.74 -36.79 -8.78
N ILE A 113 1.76 -36.23 -8.07
CA ILE A 113 0.98 -36.95 -7.05
C ILE A 113 -0.48 -37.04 -7.54
N SER A 114 -0.68 -37.80 -8.61
CA SER A 114 -2.00 -38.33 -8.98
C SER A 114 -1.78 -39.72 -9.56
N PHE A 115 -2.23 -40.71 -8.80
CA PHE A 115 -2.13 -42.13 -9.10
C PHE A 115 -3.24 -42.53 -10.09
N GLY A 116 -2.88 -43.20 -11.19
CA GLY A 116 -3.70 -44.28 -11.75
C GLY A 116 -4.27 -44.12 -13.18
N SER A 117 -3.55 -44.73 -14.13
CA SER A 117 -4.02 -45.75 -15.09
C SER A 117 -4.32 -45.39 -16.56
N THR A 118 -3.52 -46.04 -17.42
CA THR A 118 -3.79 -46.67 -18.73
C THR A 118 -4.18 -45.83 -19.95
N GLY A 119 -3.36 -45.92 -21.00
CA GLY A 119 -3.75 -45.63 -22.39
C GLY A 119 -2.56 -45.37 -23.31
N GLU A 120 -2.19 -46.37 -24.10
CA GLU A 120 -1.12 -46.36 -25.08
C GLU A 120 -1.35 -45.43 -26.29
N ASN A 121 -0.22 -45.09 -26.93
CA ASN A 121 0.01 -44.92 -28.37
C ASN A 121 0.03 -43.54 -29.05
N THR A 122 1.06 -43.46 -29.91
CA THR A 122 1.27 -42.70 -31.16
C THR A 122 1.84 -41.28 -31.11
N SER A 123 3.15 -41.27 -31.35
CA SER A 123 3.93 -40.30 -32.13
C SER A 123 3.16 -39.49 -33.17
N GLN A 124 3.19 -38.16 -33.03
CA GLN A 124 3.21 -37.24 -34.16
C GLN A 124 4.18 -36.09 -33.87
N GLU A 125 5.30 -36.12 -34.59
CA GLU A 125 6.12 -34.95 -34.85
C GLU A 125 5.25 -33.88 -35.52
N LYS A 126 4.93 -32.82 -34.80
CA LYS A 126 4.49 -31.56 -35.40
C LYS A 126 5.55 -30.51 -35.14
N HIS A 127 6.16 -30.07 -36.23
CA HIS A 127 6.78 -28.77 -36.39
C HIS A 127 5.84 -27.70 -35.82
N SER A 128 6.07 -27.31 -34.58
CA SER A 128 5.58 -26.04 -34.04
C SER A 128 6.79 -25.14 -33.92
N GLU A 129 6.85 -24.14 -34.80
CA GLU A 129 7.64 -22.94 -34.58
C GLU A 129 7.34 -22.47 -33.16
N ALA A 130 8.31 -22.65 -32.27
CA ALA A 130 8.23 -22.16 -30.91
C ALA A 130 8.25 -20.63 -30.99
N SER A 131 7.06 -20.02 -31.13
CA SER A 131 6.82 -18.70 -30.57
C SER A 131 7.43 -18.74 -29.18
N LEU A 132 8.48 -17.96 -28.96
CA LEU A 132 9.08 -17.77 -27.65
C LEU A 132 7.97 -17.21 -26.76
N SER A 133 7.15 -18.11 -26.18
CA SER A 133 6.08 -17.76 -25.27
C SER A 133 6.80 -17.25 -24.04
N VAL A 134 6.99 -15.93 -23.99
CA VAL A 134 7.48 -15.25 -22.80
C VAL A 134 6.56 -15.71 -21.68
N SER A 135 7.11 -16.47 -20.73
CA SER A 135 6.36 -16.98 -19.59
C SER A 135 5.62 -15.81 -18.97
N LYS A 136 4.29 -15.86 -19.01
CA LYS A 136 3.43 -14.74 -18.59
C LYS A 136 3.66 -14.49 -17.10
N ILE A 137 4.44 -13.46 -16.77
CA ILE A 137 4.78 -13.13 -15.38
C ILE A 137 3.54 -12.51 -14.75
N ILE A 138 2.96 -13.18 -13.76
CA ILE A 138 1.78 -12.70 -13.03
C ILE A 138 2.26 -11.93 -11.80
N VAL A 139 1.79 -10.70 -11.63
CA VAL A 139 2.12 -9.87 -10.47
C VAL A 139 1.57 -10.52 -9.21
N GLY A 140 2.47 -10.83 -8.27
CA GLY A 140 2.12 -11.42 -6.98
C GLY A 140 1.91 -12.93 -6.97
N SER A 141 2.25 -13.65 -8.05
CA SER A 141 2.26 -15.12 -8.03
C SER A 141 3.46 -15.71 -7.28
N ASP A 142 4.51 -14.90 -7.08
CA ASP A 142 5.72 -15.28 -6.37
C ASP A 142 5.56 -14.94 -4.87
N SER A 143 5.61 -15.95 -4.00
CA SER A 143 5.44 -15.77 -2.55
C SER A 143 6.58 -14.97 -1.92
N ASP A 144 7.75 -14.98 -2.53
CA ASP A 144 8.95 -14.36 -1.97
C ASP A 144 9.04 -12.87 -2.33
N LYS A 145 8.15 -12.37 -3.21
CA LYS A 145 8.13 -10.98 -3.67
C LYS A 145 6.93 -10.23 -3.11
N SER A 146 7.21 -9.28 -2.23
CA SER A 146 6.20 -8.29 -1.84
C SER A 146 5.96 -7.33 -3.01
N VAL A 147 4.79 -7.43 -3.64
CA VAL A 147 4.33 -6.50 -4.69
C VAL A 147 4.34 -5.07 -4.17
N THR A 148 4.00 -4.86 -2.89
CA THR A 148 4.06 -3.56 -2.24
C THR A 148 5.49 -3.03 -2.21
N HIS A 149 6.44 -3.84 -1.76
CA HIS A 149 7.86 -3.47 -1.70
C HIS A 149 8.38 -3.07 -3.08
N THR A 150 8.14 -3.91 -4.09
CA THR A 150 8.49 -3.63 -5.48
C THR A 150 7.93 -2.29 -5.96
N ARG A 151 6.64 -2.02 -5.73
CA ARG A 151 6.01 -0.77 -6.16
C ARG A 151 6.64 0.46 -5.50
N VAL A 152 6.98 0.37 -4.21
CA VAL A 152 7.67 1.47 -3.53
C VAL A 152 9.02 1.72 -4.19
N LEU A 153 9.83 0.67 -4.39
CA LEU A 153 11.16 0.79 -5.00
C LEU A 153 11.10 1.37 -6.41
N THR A 154 10.23 0.84 -7.28
CA THR A 154 10.09 1.35 -8.66
C THR A 154 9.59 2.79 -8.65
N SER A 155 8.67 3.16 -7.76
CA SER A 155 8.18 4.54 -7.65
C SER A 155 9.28 5.50 -7.20
N MET A 156 10.11 5.10 -6.22
CA MET A 156 11.24 5.91 -5.76
C MET A 156 12.27 6.10 -6.89
N ALA A 157 12.58 5.02 -7.63
CA ALA A 157 13.49 5.04 -8.77
C ALA A 157 12.99 5.98 -9.88
N LEU A 158 11.71 5.93 -10.22
CA LEU A 158 11.10 6.80 -11.24
C LEU A 158 11.08 8.26 -10.82
N GLY A 159 10.78 8.58 -9.55
CA GLY A 159 10.84 9.96 -9.07
C GLY A 159 12.26 10.51 -9.06
N LEU A 160 13.25 9.67 -8.75
CA LEU A 160 14.66 10.05 -8.85
C LEU A 160 15.11 10.23 -10.31
N PHE A 161 14.58 9.45 -11.25
CA PHE A 161 14.83 9.66 -12.67
C PHE A 161 14.24 11.00 -13.13
N ALA A 162 13.00 11.31 -12.73
CA ALA A 162 12.34 12.55 -13.07
C ALA A 162 13.08 13.80 -12.54
N SER A 163 13.73 13.72 -11.37
CA SER A 163 14.51 14.84 -10.81
C SER A 163 15.79 15.16 -11.60
N LYS A 164 16.25 14.27 -12.48
CA LYS A 164 17.43 14.49 -13.33
C LYS A 164 17.10 15.04 -14.71
N LEU A 165 15.82 15.13 -15.05
CA LEU A 165 15.37 15.71 -16.31
C LEU A 165 15.33 17.24 -16.23
N PRO A 166 15.60 17.93 -17.35
CA PRO A 166 15.52 19.39 -17.40
C PRO A 166 14.05 19.81 -17.46
N GLU A 167 13.78 21.06 -17.08
CA GLU A 167 12.42 21.61 -16.95
C GLU A 167 11.57 21.43 -18.22
N GLY A 168 12.19 21.54 -19.40
CA GLY A 168 11.53 21.39 -20.71
C GLY A 168 10.94 19.99 -20.97
N SER A 169 11.47 18.95 -20.30
CA SER A 169 11.08 17.55 -20.52
C SER A 169 10.17 16.98 -19.44
N TRP A 170 9.82 17.77 -18.41
CA TRP A 170 8.95 17.33 -17.33
C TRP A 170 7.56 16.90 -17.80
N GLN A 171 7.05 17.44 -18.91
CA GLN A 171 5.74 17.05 -19.45
C GLN A 171 5.65 15.57 -19.83
N VAL A 172 6.76 14.96 -20.26
CA VAL A 172 6.84 13.52 -20.57
C VAL A 172 6.56 12.66 -19.34
N VAL A 173 6.98 13.15 -18.16
CA VAL A 173 6.75 12.51 -16.87
C VAL A 173 5.37 12.85 -16.32
N LEU A 174 4.96 14.11 -16.41
CA LEU A 174 3.72 14.62 -15.82
C LEU A 174 2.47 14.01 -16.48
N GLY A 175 2.49 13.79 -17.79
CA GLY A 175 1.35 13.21 -18.52
C GLY A 175 0.88 11.87 -17.93
N PRO A 176 1.75 10.83 -17.89
CA PRO A 176 1.42 9.54 -17.28
C PRO A 176 0.99 9.65 -15.82
N LEU A 177 1.70 10.45 -15.01
CA LEU A 177 1.39 10.59 -13.58
C LEU A 177 0.04 11.27 -13.33
N ALA A 178 -0.31 12.28 -14.12
CA ALA A 178 -1.60 12.96 -14.05
C ALA A 178 -2.74 12.00 -14.44
N SER A 179 -2.56 11.22 -15.51
CA SER A 179 -3.51 10.17 -15.92
C SER A 179 -3.74 9.16 -14.79
N ASP A 180 -2.68 8.69 -14.15
CA ASP A 180 -2.76 7.73 -13.05
C ASP A 180 -3.45 8.31 -11.82
N LEU A 181 -3.20 9.57 -11.47
CA LEU A 181 -3.88 10.25 -10.36
C LEU A 181 -5.36 10.56 -10.61
N MET A 182 -5.75 10.77 -11.87
CA MET A 182 -7.14 10.96 -12.28
C MET A 182 -7.91 9.64 -12.46
N SER A 183 -7.20 8.52 -12.56
CA SER A 183 -7.81 7.18 -12.68
C SER A 183 -8.62 6.79 -11.43
N LEU A 184 -9.49 5.79 -11.55
CA LEU A 184 -10.19 5.17 -10.40
C LEU A 184 -9.35 4.08 -9.70
N SER A 185 -8.14 3.77 -10.19
CA SER A 185 -7.27 2.77 -9.57
C SER A 185 -6.57 3.34 -8.35
N GLY A 186 -6.76 2.70 -7.21
CA GLY A 186 -6.00 2.99 -6.00
C GLY A 186 -4.50 2.77 -6.24
N VAL A 187 -4.11 1.69 -6.92
CA VAL A 187 -2.70 1.37 -7.21
C VAL A 187 -2.04 2.45 -8.08
N GLN A 188 -2.70 2.89 -9.15
CA GLN A 188 -2.18 3.97 -10.00
C GLN A 188 -1.95 5.25 -9.18
N ARG A 189 -2.93 5.65 -8.37
CA ARG A 189 -2.80 6.82 -7.48
C ARG A 189 -1.65 6.68 -6.47
N GLN A 190 -1.45 5.49 -5.90
CA GLN A 190 -0.36 5.22 -4.94
C GLN A 190 1.01 5.39 -5.61
N VAL A 191 1.23 4.71 -6.73
CA VAL A 191 2.50 4.77 -7.49
C VAL A 191 2.79 6.22 -7.92
N ALA A 192 1.83 6.88 -8.56
CA ALA A 192 2.01 8.25 -9.02
C ALA A 192 2.34 9.21 -7.88
N SER A 193 1.65 9.09 -6.74
CA SER A 193 1.95 9.90 -5.54
C SER A 193 3.36 9.65 -5.01
N MET A 194 3.81 8.40 -4.95
CA MET A 194 5.16 8.05 -4.52
C MET A 194 6.25 8.57 -5.46
N VAL A 195 6.01 8.53 -6.79
CA VAL A 195 6.90 9.12 -7.79
C VAL A 195 7.05 10.62 -7.54
N ILE A 196 5.93 11.35 -7.34
CA ILE A 196 5.95 12.78 -7.03
C ILE A 196 6.71 13.06 -5.73
N VAL A 197 6.46 12.29 -4.67
CA VAL A 197 7.19 12.43 -3.40
C VAL A 197 8.70 12.30 -3.60
N SER A 198 9.15 11.24 -4.29
CA SER A 198 10.59 11.02 -4.54
C SER A 198 11.21 12.13 -5.38
N TRP A 199 10.46 12.61 -6.39
CA TRP A 199 10.90 13.70 -7.26
C TRP A 199 11.14 15.00 -6.46
N PHE A 200 10.17 15.42 -5.66
CA PHE A 200 10.32 16.61 -4.80
C PHE A 200 11.42 16.45 -3.75
N LYS A 201 11.55 15.26 -3.16
CA LYS A 201 12.60 14.96 -2.17
C LYS A 201 14.00 15.16 -2.74
N ASP A 202 14.25 14.67 -3.96
CA ASP A 202 15.55 14.80 -4.59
C ASP A 202 15.79 16.23 -5.08
N LEU A 203 14.80 16.86 -5.73
CA LEU A 203 14.90 18.26 -6.19
C LEU A 203 15.20 19.24 -5.06
N ARG A 204 14.54 19.12 -3.90
CA ARG A 204 14.81 19.99 -2.74
C ARG A 204 16.27 19.89 -2.25
N LYS A 205 16.95 18.77 -2.49
CA LYS A 205 18.36 18.58 -2.12
C LYS A 205 19.32 19.07 -3.20
N SER A 206 18.98 18.85 -4.48
CA SER A 206 19.88 19.14 -5.60
C SER A 206 19.70 20.54 -6.20
N ASP A 207 18.45 20.99 -6.33
CA ASP A 207 18.08 22.29 -6.92
C ASP A 207 16.79 22.85 -6.28
N PRO A 208 16.93 23.59 -5.16
CA PRO A 208 15.79 24.18 -4.48
C PRO A 208 15.00 25.21 -5.33
N ALA A 209 15.61 25.82 -6.34
CA ALA A 209 14.95 26.83 -7.17
C ALA A 209 13.92 26.18 -8.11
N ALA A 210 14.28 25.04 -8.71
CA ALA A 210 13.41 24.26 -9.59
C ALA A 210 12.14 23.73 -8.90
N VAL A 211 12.13 23.61 -7.56
CA VAL A 211 10.94 23.20 -6.78
C VAL A 211 9.77 24.16 -7.01
N GLY A 212 10.03 25.47 -7.09
CA GLY A 212 9.00 26.47 -7.35
C GLY A 212 8.40 26.34 -8.74
N THR A 213 9.24 26.10 -9.75
CA THR A 213 8.82 25.83 -11.13
C THR A 213 7.96 24.56 -11.21
N LEU A 214 8.41 23.45 -10.60
CA LEU A 214 7.67 22.19 -10.61
C LEU A 214 6.31 22.32 -9.91
N LEU A 215 6.26 23.07 -8.81
CA LEU A 215 5.00 23.36 -8.11
C LEU A 215 4.02 24.13 -9.00
N ALA A 216 4.50 25.06 -9.84
CA ALA A 216 3.65 25.77 -10.79
C ALA A 216 3.06 24.81 -11.84
N PHE A 217 3.88 23.92 -12.41
CA PHE A 217 3.43 22.88 -13.35
C PHE A 217 2.39 21.93 -12.73
N LEU A 218 2.53 21.62 -11.44
CA LEU A 218 1.64 20.71 -10.73
C LEU A 218 0.46 21.39 -10.01
N SER A 219 0.24 22.69 -10.23
CA SER A 219 -0.79 23.46 -9.52
C SER A 219 -2.20 22.88 -9.68
N SER A 220 -2.61 22.53 -10.91
CA SER A 220 -3.89 21.87 -11.18
C SER A 220 -3.97 20.48 -10.55
N LEU A 221 -2.89 19.70 -10.65
CA LEU A 221 -2.84 18.34 -10.11
C LEU A 221 -2.91 18.36 -8.58
N LYS A 222 -2.27 19.34 -7.94
CA LYS A 222 -2.39 19.57 -6.50
C LYS A 222 -3.83 19.87 -6.09
N GLY A 223 -4.54 20.70 -6.85
CA GLY A 223 -5.96 20.96 -6.63
C GLY A 223 -6.78 19.68 -6.66
N TRP A 224 -6.54 18.83 -7.67
CA TRP A 224 -7.17 17.51 -7.77
C TRP A 224 -6.82 16.60 -6.58
N MET A 225 -5.56 16.55 -6.15
CA MET A 225 -5.15 15.77 -4.98
C MET A 225 -5.84 16.23 -3.70
N LEU A 226 -6.03 17.55 -3.52
CA LEU A 226 -6.79 18.09 -2.39
C LEU A 226 -8.28 17.71 -2.45
N ASP A 227 -8.87 17.70 -3.65
CA ASP A 227 -10.23 17.19 -3.86
C ASP A 227 -10.35 15.71 -3.51
N LEU A 228 -9.37 14.87 -3.89
CA LEU A 228 -9.32 13.46 -3.48
C LEU A 228 -9.23 13.29 -1.96
N LEU A 229 -8.45 14.14 -1.27
CA LEU A 229 -8.30 14.12 0.18
C LEU A 229 -9.53 14.65 0.93
N ALA A 230 -10.40 15.40 0.26
CA ALA A 230 -11.66 15.85 0.83
C ALA A 230 -12.72 14.73 0.87
N CYS A 231 -12.56 13.67 0.06
CA CYS A 231 -13.41 12.49 0.07
C CYS A 231 -13.12 11.63 1.31
N SER A 232 -13.83 11.86 2.41
CA SER A 232 -13.66 11.08 3.65
C SER A 232 -14.35 9.72 3.66
N ASP A 233 -15.34 9.51 2.78
CA ASP A 233 -16.03 8.23 2.64
C ASP A 233 -15.28 7.32 1.67
N PRO A 234 -14.73 6.17 2.13
CA PRO A 234 -14.01 5.23 1.28
C PRO A 234 -14.86 4.61 0.15
N SER A 235 -16.19 4.68 0.24
CA SER A 235 -17.11 4.20 -0.80
C SER A 235 -17.14 5.12 -2.02
N PHE A 236 -16.81 6.40 -1.82
CA PHE A 236 -16.79 7.45 -2.84
C PHE A 236 -15.43 8.15 -2.87
N PRO A 237 -14.35 7.44 -3.25
CA PRO A 237 -12.98 7.95 -3.16
C PRO A 237 -12.62 8.99 -4.24
N THR A 238 -13.59 9.40 -5.06
CA THR A 238 -13.39 10.35 -6.15
C THR A 238 -14.57 11.32 -6.17
N LYS A 239 -14.26 12.61 -6.17
CA LYS A 239 -15.26 13.67 -6.22
C LYS A 239 -16.15 13.50 -7.46
N ASP A 240 -17.46 13.68 -7.26
CA ASP A 240 -18.50 13.58 -8.30
C ASP A 240 -18.61 12.22 -9.01
N SER A 241 -18.00 11.15 -8.45
CA SER A 241 -18.11 9.79 -8.98
C SER A 241 -18.73 8.84 -7.94
N PRO A 242 -19.76 8.06 -8.30
CA PRO A 242 -20.35 7.06 -7.42
C PRO A 242 -19.55 5.75 -7.38
N LEU A 243 -18.42 5.67 -8.10
CA LEU A 243 -17.68 4.43 -8.27
C LEU A 243 -16.59 4.26 -7.21
N PRO A 244 -16.45 3.04 -6.65
CA PRO A 244 -15.36 2.71 -5.74
C PRO A 244 -14.03 2.56 -6.50
N TYR A 245 -12.95 2.30 -5.77
CA TYR A 245 -11.67 1.95 -6.38
C TYR A 245 -11.79 0.75 -7.33
N ALA A 246 -11.09 0.81 -8.47
CA ALA A 246 -11.14 -0.21 -9.51
C ALA A 246 -10.77 -1.62 -8.98
N GLU A 247 -9.86 -1.70 -8.00
CA GLU A 247 -9.41 -2.93 -7.36
C GLU A 247 -10.54 -3.64 -6.59
N LEU A 248 -11.57 -2.90 -6.17
CA LEU A 248 -12.70 -3.43 -5.40
C LEU A 248 -13.88 -3.85 -6.27
N ALA A 249 -13.86 -3.55 -7.57
CA ALA A 249 -15.00 -3.75 -8.47
C ALA A 249 -15.53 -5.20 -8.50
N ARG A 250 -14.63 -6.19 -8.44
CA ARG A 250 -15.01 -7.61 -8.42
C ARG A 250 -15.77 -7.98 -7.13
N THR A 251 -15.29 -7.50 -5.99
CA THR A 251 -15.89 -7.79 -4.69
C THR A 251 -17.21 -7.04 -4.53
N TYR A 252 -17.30 -5.80 -5.01
CA TYR A 252 -18.56 -5.06 -5.11
C TYR A 252 -19.60 -5.81 -5.95
N ARG A 253 -19.22 -6.30 -7.14
CA ARG A 253 -20.12 -7.09 -7.99
C ARG A 253 -20.62 -8.35 -7.28
N LYS A 254 -19.73 -9.05 -6.56
CA LYS A 254 -20.10 -10.21 -5.75
C LYS A 254 -21.13 -9.84 -4.68
N MET A 255 -20.87 -8.79 -3.89
CA MET A 255 -21.78 -8.30 -2.85
C MET A 255 -23.16 -7.94 -3.42
N ARG A 256 -23.19 -7.17 -4.52
CA ARG A 256 -24.44 -6.75 -5.17
C ARG A 256 -25.24 -7.94 -5.69
N ASN A 257 -24.57 -8.95 -6.25
CA ASN A 257 -25.22 -10.19 -6.68
C ASN A 257 -25.80 -10.98 -5.50
N GLU A 258 -25.05 -11.09 -4.39
CA GLU A 258 -25.54 -11.76 -3.17
C GLU A 258 -26.75 -11.02 -2.58
N ALA A 259 -26.73 -9.69 -2.59
CA ALA A 259 -27.84 -8.87 -2.12
C ALA A 259 -29.08 -8.98 -3.02
N ASN A 260 -28.91 -9.01 -4.35
CA ASN A 260 -29.98 -9.32 -5.30
C ASN A 260 -30.60 -10.71 -5.07
N ASN A 261 -29.75 -11.74 -4.92
CA ASN A 261 -30.23 -13.10 -4.68
C ASN A 261 -31.00 -13.22 -3.35
N LEU A 262 -30.52 -12.52 -2.31
CA LEU A 262 -31.21 -12.46 -1.03
C LEU A 262 -32.57 -11.75 -1.17
N PHE A 263 -32.61 -10.60 -1.84
CA PHE A 263 -33.85 -9.86 -2.09
C PHE A 263 -34.88 -10.72 -2.84
N GLN A 264 -34.47 -11.39 -3.93
CA GLN A 264 -35.34 -12.30 -4.68
C GLN A 264 -35.84 -13.48 -3.83
N SER A 265 -34.98 -14.03 -2.98
CA SER A 265 -35.36 -15.14 -2.09
C SER A 265 -36.42 -14.69 -1.07
N ILE A 266 -36.29 -13.48 -0.54
CA ILE A 266 -37.26 -12.88 0.39
C ILE A 266 -38.60 -12.61 -0.33
N GLU A 267 -38.57 -12.03 -1.53
CA GLU A 267 -39.77 -11.72 -2.31
C GLU A 267 -40.58 -12.98 -2.69
N SER A 268 -39.87 -14.08 -2.97
CA SER A 268 -40.49 -15.38 -3.25
C SER A 268 -41.09 -16.07 -2.01
N CYS A 269 -40.69 -15.65 -0.80
CA CYS A 269 -41.16 -16.23 0.45
C CYS A 269 -42.44 -15.54 0.92
N ALA A 270 -43.58 -16.26 0.87
CA ALA A 270 -44.89 -15.73 1.23
C ALA A 270 -44.94 -15.14 2.66
N LEU A 271 -44.15 -15.71 3.59
CA LEU A 271 -44.05 -15.29 4.99
C LEU A 271 -43.39 -13.92 5.17
N LEU A 272 -42.56 -13.49 4.21
CA LEU A 272 -41.77 -12.25 4.29
C LEU A 272 -42.27 -11.19 3.30
N LYS A 273 -43.37 -11.45 2.60
CA LYS A 273 -43.92 -10.57 1.57
C LYS A 273 -44.34 -9.20 2.11
N GLU A 274 -44.86 -9.13 3.33
CA GLU A 274 -45.21 -7.87 3.99
C GLU A 274 -43.99 -6.95 4.20
N TYR A 275 -42.81 -7.54 4.46
CA TYR A 275 -41.56 -6.79 4.61
C TYR A 275 -41.05 -6.25 3.28
N THR A 276 -41.24 -6.99 2.18
CA THR A 276 -40.69 -6.64 0.86
C THR A 276 -41.41 -5.46 0.21
N SER A 277 -42.71 -5.30 0.44
CA SER A 277 -43.51 -4.22 -0.14
C SER A 277 -43.01 -2.80 0.18
N ASN A 278 -42.18 -2.62 1.21
CA ASN A 278 -41.64 -1.32 1.62
C ASN A 278 -40.15 -1.11 1.27
N LEU A 279 -39.49 -2.09 0.63
CA LEU A 279 -38.07 -2.04 0.32
C LEU A 279 -37.83 -1.60 -1.13
N ASN A 280 -37.55 -0.32 -1.34
CA ASN A 280 -36.90 0.13 -2.58
C ASN A 280 -35.43 -0.34 -2.56
N PHE A 281 -35.14 -1.44 -3.25
CA PHE A 281 -33.81 -2.02 -3.32
C PHE A 281 -33.19 -1.82 -4.72
N GLU A 282 -32.27 -0.86 -4.83
CA GLU A 282 -31.44 -0.69 -6.03
C GLU A 282 -30.07 -1.36 -5.82
N ALA A 283 -29.92 -2.56 -6.35
CA ALA A 283 -28.71 -3.35 -6.15
C ALA A 283 -27.47 -2.77 -6.84
N ASP A 284 -27.65 -2.10 -7.98
CA ASP A 284 -26.53 -1.68 -8.83
C ASP A 284 -25.70 -0.55 -8.21
N MET A 285 -26.28 0.21 -7.28
CA MET A 285 -25.62 1.33 -6.58
C MET A 285 -25.44 1.07 -5.09
N LEU A 286 -25.68 -0.16 -4.64
CA LEU A 286 -25.58 -0.53 -3.23
C LEU A 286 -24.16 -0.30 -2.69
N SER A 287 -24.05 0.51 -1.64
CA SER A 287 -22.82 0.65 -0.85
C SER A 287 -22.66 -0.50 0.14
N VAL A 288 -21.47 -0.62 0.73
CA VAL A 288 -21.22 -1.64 1.76
C VAL A 288 -22.10 -1.43 2.99
N ASP A 289 -22.30 -0.17 3.39
CA ASP A 289 -23.14 0.17 4.53
C ASP A 289 -24.62 -0.07 4.24
N ASP A 290 -25.07 0.17 2.99
CA ASP A 290 -26.44 -0.16 2.58
C ASP A 290 -26.68 -1.67 2.60
N ALA A 291 -25.71 -2.48 2.16
CA ALA A 291 -25.79 -3.93 2.23
C ALA A 291 -25.90 -4.44 3.68
N ILE A 292 -25.07 -3.91 4.59
CA ILE A 292 -25.12 -4.25 6.01
C ILE A 292 -26.46 -3.81 6.62
N ASN A 293 -26.91 -2.59 6.31
CA ASN A 293 -28.20 -2.07 6.79
C ASN A 293 -29.39 -2.86 6.24
N PHE A 294 -29.33 -3.32 4.99
CA PHE A 294 -30.34 -4.18 4.39
C PHE A 294 -30.47 -5.49 5.18
N THR A 295 -29.35 -6.14 5.50
CA THR A 295 -29.36 -7.39 6.28
C THR A 295 -29.76 -7.19 7.74
N SER A 296 -29.40 -6.07 8.38
CA SER A 296 -29.70 -5.81 9.78
C SER A 296 -31.19 -5.53 10.02
N LYS A 297 -31.88 -4.92 9.05
CA LYS A 297 -33.33 -4.71 9.08
C LYS A 297 -34.15 -5.98 8.87
N LEU A 298 -33.52 -7.03 8.33
CA LEU A 298 -34.18 -8.32 8.12
C LEU A 298 -34.20 -9.13 9.42
N LEU A 299 -35.26 -8.95 10.23
CA LEU A 299 -35.57 -9.82 11.35
C LEU A 299 -36.29 -11.08 10.83
N LEU A 300 -35.59 -12.23 10.86
CA LEU A 300 -36.23 -13.52 10.66
C LEU A 300 -36.94 -13.95 11.96
N PRO A 301 -38.12 -14.59 11.89
CA PRO A 301 -38.79 -15.16 13.07
C PRO A 301 -37.89 -16.20 13.76
N SER A 302 -37.53 -15.96 15.03
CA SER A 302 -36.58 -16.81 15.77
C SER A 302 -37.13 -18.18 16.16
N GLU A 303 -38.45 -18.33 16.23
CA GLU A 303 -39.11 -19.62 16.42
C GLU A 303 -40.41 -19.58 15.65
N PRO A 304 -40.60 -20.50 14.71
CA PRO A 304 -41.86 -20.55 14.06
C PRO A 304 -42.69 -21.75 14.49
N ASP A 305 -43.96 -21.47 14.77
CA ASP A 305 -45.05 -22.44 14.72
C ASP A 305 -45.30 -22.91 13.25
N PHE A 306 -44.25 -23.29 12.51
CA PHE A 306 -44.39 -23.78 11.13
C PHE A 306 -44.75 -25.26 11.11
N SER A 307 -45.88 -25.54 10.48
CA SER A 307 -46.47 -26.86 10.29
C SER A 307 -45.87 -27.65 9.11
N LEU A 308 -44.95 -27.06 8.33
CA LEU A 308 -44.30 -27.72 7.17
C LEU A 308 -42.77 -27.57 7.15
N ASP A 309 -42.07 -28.70 6.96
CA ASP A 309 -40.61 -28.76 6.81
C ASP A 309 -40.07 -27.94 5.62
N SER A 310 -40.89 -27.71 4.59
CA SER A 310 -40.52 -26.90 3.42
C SER A 310 -40.18 -25.45 3.80
N ASP A 311 -40.94 -24.86 4.71
CA ASP A 311 -40.80 -23.44 5.08
C ASP A 311 -39.54 -23.22 5.92
N LYS A 312 -39.18 -24.22 6.74
CA LYS A 312 -37.90 -24.25 7.47
C LYS A 312 -36.70 -24.29 6.52
N ILE A 313 -36.77 -25.09 5.44
CA ILE A 313 -35.68 -25.15 4.44
C ILE A 313 -35.51 -23.80 3.75
N VAL A 314 -36.61 -23.15 3.34
CA VAL A 314 -36.57 -21.83 2.69
C VAL A 314 -35.96 -20.78 3.63
N LEU A 315 -36.38 -20.75 4.90
CA LEU A 315 -35.82 -19.81 5.88
C LEU A 315 -34.34 -20.05 6.17
N ASN A 316 -33.91 -21.31 6.27
CA ASN A 316 -32.50 -21.64 6.43
C ASN A 316 -31.66 -21.19 5.23
N ASN A 317 -32.20 -21.28 4.01
CA ASN A 317 -31.54 -20.77 2.81
C ASN A 317 -31.44 -19.23 2.82
N ILE A 318 -32.49 -18.53 3.25
CA ILE A 318 -32.49 -17.06 3.39
C ILE A 318 -31.48 -16.63 4.46
N GLU A 319 -31.45 -17.29 5.62
CA GLU A 319 -30.46 -17.00 6.66
C GLU A 319 -29.04 -17.28 6.16
N SER A 320 -28.82 -18.38 5.43
CA SER A 320 -27.52 -18.67 4.83
C SER A 320 -27.10 -17.60 3.81
N ALA A 321 -28.01 -17.13 2.97
CA ALA A 321 -27.76 -16.05 2.02
C ALA A 321 -27.47 -14.71 2.72
N LYS A 322 -28.19 -14.40 3.81
CA LYS A 322 -27.95 -13.25 4.69
C LYS A 322 -26.55 -13.30 5.31
N GLN A 323 -26.15 -14.45 5.86
CA GLN A 323 -24.80 -14.63 6.42
C GLN A 323 -23.71 -14.51 5.35
N GLY A 324 -23.95 -15.05 4.14
CA GLY A 324 -23.05 -14.88 2.99
C GLY A 324 -22.85 -13.41 2.63
N LEU A 325 -23.94 -12.64 2.51
CA LEU A 325 -23.88 -11.22 2.22
C LEU A 325 -23.18 -10.42 3.33
N LEU A 326 -23.46 -10.71 4.60
CA LEU A 326 -22.78 -10.08 5.73
C LEU A 326 -21.28 -10.35 5.73
N SER A 327 -20.87 -11.59 5.44
CA SER A 327 -19.46 -11.97 5.33
C SER A 327 -18.75 -11.22 4.21
N THR A 328 -19.33 -11.19 3.00
CA THR A 328 -18.76 -10.47 1.86
C THR A 328 -18.73 -8.96 2.12
N SER A 329 -19.79 -8.38 2.71
CA SER A 329 -19.86 -6.95 3.03
C SER A 329 -18.85 -6.56 4.10
N GLY A 330 -18.70 -7.37 5.16
CA GLY A 330 -17.70 -7.15 6.21
C GLY A 330 -16.26 -7.20 5.67
N TYR A 331 -15.95 -8.20 4.84
CA TYR A 331 -14.65 -8.29 4.16
C TYR A 331 -14.41 -7.07 3.26
N LEU A 332 -15.38 -6.70 2.43
CA LEU A 332 -15.26 -5.55 1.54
C LEU A 332 -15.07 -4.25 2.33
N LYS A 333 -15.78 -4.06 3.44
CA LYS A 333 -15.59 -2.89 4.32
C LYS A 333 -14.15 -2.78 4.83
N CYS A 334 -13.59 -3.90 5.29
CA CYS A 334 -12.22 -3.96 5.79
C CYS A 334 -11.21 -3.60 4.69
N VAL A 335 -11.28 -4.27 3.54
CA VAL A 335 -10.34 -4.05 2.42
C VAL A 335 -10.48 -2.65 1.84
N GLN A 336 -11.72 -2.13 1.72
CA GLN A 336 -11.99 -0.77 1.25
C GLN A 336 -11.35 0.28 2.16
N ASN A 337 -11.54 0.15 3.47
CA ASN A 337 -10.99 1.10 4.43
C ASN A 337 -9.46 1.09 4.43
N ASN A 338 -8.85 -0.11 4.40
CA ASN A 338 -7.39 -0.24 4.35
C ASN A 338 -6.83 0.40 3.07
N LEU A 339 -7.42 0.07 1.91
CA LEU A 339 -6.99 0.64 0.63
C LEU A 339 -7.13 2.17 0.63
N HIS A 340 -8.23 2.71 1.13
CA HIS A 340 -8.45 4.16 1.17
C HIS A 340 -7.44 4.85 2.09
N VAL A 341 -7.13 4.28 3.26
CA VAL A 341 -6.08 4.82 4.15
C VAL A 341 -4.74 4.87 3.43
N THR A 342 -4.34 3.79 2.76
CA THR A 342 -3.07 3.76 2.01
C THR A 342 -3.06 4.80 0.90
N VAL A 343 -4.08 4.84 0.04
CA VAL A 343 -4.16 5.77 -1.10
C VAL A 343 -4.15 7.22 -0.61
N SER A 344 -5.03 7.57 0.31
CA SER A 344 -5.16 8.93 0.83
C SER A 344 -3.91 9.37 1.58
N SER A 345 -3.21 8.46 2.29
CA SER A 345 -1.95 8.81 2.96
C SER A 345 -0.81 9.11 1.97
N LEU A 346 -0.72 8.37 0.87
CA LEU A 346 0.29 8.62 -0.16
C LEU A 346 -0.01 9.88 -0.97
N VAL A 347 -1.29 10.15 -1.28
CA VAL A 347 -1.72 11.42 -1.89
C VAL A 347 -1.41 12.59 -0.94
N ALA A 348 -1.71 12.46 0.34
CA ALA A 348 -1.36 13.46 1.36
C ALA A 348 0.17 13.65 1.46
N SER A 349 0.94 12.57 1.37
CA SER A 349 2.40 12.62 1.36
C SER A 349 2.93 13.47 0.21
N ALA A 350 2.41 13.27 -1.00
CA ALA A 350 2.78 14.10 -2.15
C ALA A 350 2.42 15.58 -1.92
N VAL A 351 1.22 15.89 -1.41
CA VAL A 351 0.82 17.27 -1.09
C VAL A 351 1.75 17.93 -0.07
N VAL A 352 2.22 17.20 0.94
CA VAL A 352 3.20 17.69 1.92
C VAL A 352 4.54 18.02 1.24
N TRP A 353 5.05 17.10 0.41
CA TRP A 353 6.32 17.28 -0.29
C TRP A 353 6.28 18.35 -1.40
N MET A 354 5.09 18.74 -1.85
CA MET A 354 4.90 19.89 -2.74
C MET A 354 5.02 21.26 -2.01
N ALA A 355 5.22 21.30 -0.69
CA ALA A 355 5.38 22.51 0.16
C ALA A 355 4.19 23.49 0.17
N GLY A 356 3.16 23.27 -0.64
CA GLY A 356 1.99 24.13 -0.73
C GLY A 356 0.85 23.70 0.20
N LEU A 357 1.09 23.63 1.51
CA LEU A 357 0.08 23.15 2.46
C LEU A 357 -1.21 24.00 2.42
N PRO A 358 -2.41 23.37 2.46
CA PRO A 358 -3.67 24.11 2.49
C PRO A 358 -3.84 24.95 3.77
N SER A 359 -4.78 25.89 3.74
CA SER A 359 -5.14 26.68 4.92
C SER A 359 -5.72 25.79 6.04
N LYS A 360 -6.53 24.79 5.68
CA LYS A 360 -7.03 23.76 6.59
C LYS A 360 -6.20 22.48 6.43
N LEU A 361 -5.49 22.07 7.49
CA LEU A 361 -4.56 20.93 7.43
C LEU A 361 -5.21 19.56 7.65
N ASN A 362 -6.44 19.51 8.17
CA ASN A 362 -7.11 18.24 8.51
C ASN A 362 -7.20 17.22 7.35
N PRO A 363 -7.52 17.62 6.11
CA PRO A 363 -7.54 16.69 4.97
C PRO A 363 -6.19 16.01 4.70
N VAL A 364 -5.07 16.63 5.12
CA VAL A 364 -3.72 16.06 4.97
C VAL A 364 -3.31 15.30 6.24
N ILE A 365 -3.61 15.85 7.42
CA ILE A 365 -3.25 15.25 8.71
C ILE A 365 -3.95 13.91 8.94
N LEU A 366 -5.26 13.84 8.67
CA LEU A 366 -6.06 12.66 9.04
C LEU A 366 -5.62 11.39 8.29
N PRO A 367 -5.39 11.41 6.96
CA PRO A 367 -4.89 10.23 6.25
C PRO A 367 -3.49 9.81 6.71
N LEU A 368 -2.58 10.75 6.95
CA LEU A 368 -1.23 10.45 7.44
C LEU A 368 -1.26 9.80 8.83
N MET A 369 -2.04 10.37 9.77
CA MET A 369 -2.21 9.80 11.11
C MET A 369 -2.91 8.44 11.08
N ALA A 370 -3.86 8.24 10.17
CA ALA A 370 -4.54 6.95 10.00
C ALA A 370 -3.56 5.86 9.53
N ALA A 371 -2.72 6.17 8.53
CA ALA A 371 -1.69 5.25 8.06
C ALA A 371 -0.63 4.97 9.14
N VAL A 372 -0.13 5.99 9.83
CA VAL A 372 0.77 5.82 10.98
C VAL A 372 0.17 4.88 12.04
N LYS A 373 -1.14 4.96 12.30
CA LYS A 373 -1.80 4.12 13.31
C LYS A 373 -2.10 2.69 12.84
N ARG A 374 -2.44 2.46 11.57
CA ARG A 374 -3.11 1.21 11.12
C ARG A 374 -2.52 0.55 9.87
N GLU A 375 -1.56 1.16 9.19
CA GLU A 375 -0.98 0.60 7.97
C GLU A 375 -0.22 -0.70 8.29
N GLN A 376 -0.61 -1.77 7.60
CA GLN A 376 -0.10 -3.12 7.85
C GLN A 376 1.31 -3.28 7.27
N GLU A 377 1.51 -2.72 6.08
CA GLU A 377 2.78 -2.79 5.35
C GLU A 377 3.77 -1.78 5.91
N GLU A 378 4.83 -2.26 6.56
CA GLU A 378 5.84 -1.42 7.22
C GLU A 378 6.44 -0.38 6.27
N ILE A 379 6.72 -0.76 5.03
CA ILE A 379 7.32 0.15 4.04
C ILE A 379 6.38 1.31 3.67
N LEU A 380 5.06 1.08 3.67
CA LEU A 380 4.07 2.14 3.41
C LEU A 380 3.85 2.98 4.67
N GLN A 381 3.85 2.35 5.83
CA GLN A 381 3.78 3.03 7.13
C GLN A 381 4.98 3.98 7.32
N ASP A 382 6.18 3.57 6.90
CA ASP A 382 7.39 4.41 6.85
C ASP A 382 7.20 5.65 5.96
N LYS A 383 6.57 5.51 4.78
CA LYS A 383 6.30 6.67 3.90
C LYS A 383 5.34 7.67 4.53
N ALA A 384 4.29 7.18 5.19
CA ALA A 384 3.37 8.04 5.93
C ALA A 384 4.07 8.74 7.11
N ALA A 385 4.93 8.02 7.83
CA ALA A 385 5.70 8.55 8.95
C ALA A 385 6.68 9.66 8.52
N ASP A 386 7.42 9.46 7.42
CA ASP A 386 8.33 10.47 6.85
C ASP A 386 7.57 11.72 6.39
N ALA A 387 6.43 11.54 5.72
CA ALA A 387 5.57 12.65 5.32
C ALA A 387 4.97 13.39 6.53
N LEU A 388 4.57 12.68 7.60
CA LEU A 388 4.09 13.32 8.82
C LEU A 388 5.21 14.15 9.50
N ALA A 389 6.43 13.62 9.53
CA ALA A 389 7.58 14.36 10.06
C ALA A 389 7.88 15.62 9.22
N GLU A 390 7.78 15.54 7.89
CA GLU A 390 7.93 16.69 6.98
C GLU A 390 6.82 17.73 7.18
N LEU A 391 5.59 17.30 7.43
CA LEU A 391 4.46 18.18 7.74
C LEU A 391 4.70 18.95 9.05
N ILE A 392 5.12 18.25 10.10
CA ILE A 392 5.44 18.85 11.41
C ILE A 392 6.58 19.86 11.26
N PHE A 393 7.64 19.49 10.53
CA PHE A 393 8.77 20.36 10.22
C PHE A 393 8.32 21.64 9.51
N SER A 394 7.47 21.51 8.49
CA SER A 394 6.92 22.65 7.73
C SER A 394 6.00 23.56 8.57
N CYS A 395 5.49 23.08 9.71
CA CYS A 395 4.53 23.80 10.54
C CYS A 395 5.12 24.49 11.78
N VAL A 396 6.43 24.44 12.01
CA VAL A 396 7.08 24.98 13.23
C VAL A 396 6.84 26.48 13.44
N GLY A 397 6.74 27.27 12.37
CA GLY A 397 6.47 28.71 12.44
C GLY A 397 4.98 29.08 12.47
N ARG A 398 4.08 28.11 12.34
CA ARG A 398 2.65 28.38 12.13
C ARG A 398 1.93 28.58 13.47
N LYS A 399 1.16 29.66 13.60
CA LYS A 399 0.35 29.97 14.81
C LYS A 399 -1.11 30.26 14.45
N PRO A 400 -2.09 29.50 14.97
CA PRO A 400 -1.95 28.22 15.69
C PRO A 400 -1.42 27.12 14.75
N GLY A 401 -0.55 26.26 15.27
CA GLY A 401 0.05 25.14 14.56
C GLY A 401 -0.49 23.79 15.05
N PRO A 402 -0.47 22.73 14.23
CA PRO A 402 -0.92 21.40 14.63
C PRO A 402 0.11 20.65 15.51
N ASN A 403 1.35 21.15 15.60
CA ASN A 403 2.51 20.41 16.09
C ASN A 403 2.33 19.87 17.51
N ASP A 404 1.88 20.67 18.48
CA ASP A 404 1.71 20.20 19.85
C ASP A 404 0.71 19.04 19.95
N LYS A 405 -0.38 19.12 19.19
CA LYS A 405 -1.41 18.07 19.15
C LYS A 405 -0.87 16.82 18.46
N LEU A 406 -0.15 16.96 17.35
CA LEU A 406 0.43 15.83 16.63
C LEU A 406 1.50 15.12 17.48
N THR A 407 2.40 15.87 18.10
CA THR A 407 3.43 15.34 19.00
C THR A 407 2.80 14.59 20.17
N LYS A 408 1.80 15.19 20.84
CA LYS A 408 1.08 14.49 21.94
C LYS A 408 0.42 13.21 21.46
N ASN A 409 -0.24 13.24 20.29
CA ASN A 409 -0.86 12.05 19.71
C ASN A 409 0.18 10.94 19.42
N LEU A 410 1.33 11.28 18.85
CA LEU A 410 2.41 10.31 18.59
C LEU A 410 2.96 9.70 19.89
N CYS A 411 3.14 10.51 20.94
CA CYS A 411 3.50 9.99 22.26
C CYS A 411 2.46 8.98 22.76
N THR A 412 1.16 9.29 22.65
CA THR A 412 0.10 8.37 23.05
C THR A 412 0.13 7.08 22.23
N LEU A 413 0.29 7.15 20.91
CA LEU A 413 0.34 5.97 20.04
C LEU A 413 1.53 5.06 20.34
N THR A 414 2.68 5.63 20.71
CA THR A 414 3.87 4.86 21.07
C THR A 414 3.64 3.99 22.31
N CYS A 415 2.75 4.44 23.21
CA CYS A 415 2.40 3.76 24.45
C CYS A 415 1.19 2.80 24.33
N THR A 416 0.69 2.53 23.12
CA THR A 416 -0.51 1.67 22.93
C THR A 416 -0.22 0.18 22.98
N ASP A 417 1.02 -0.24 22.72
CA ASP A 417 1.41 -1.64 22.77
C ASP A 417 1.63 -2.09 24.21
N ALA A 418 0.66 -2.83 24.75
CA ALA A 418 0.72 -3.34 26.13
C ALA A 418 1.90 -4.30 26.40
N SER A 419 2.53 -4.85 25.35
CA SER A 419 3.72 -5.70 25.49
C SER A 419 5.01 -4.90 25.77
N GLU A 420 5.05 -3.62 25.38
CA GLU A 420 6.17 -2.71 25.66
C GLU A 420 5.83 -1.67 26.71
N THR A 421 4.59 -1.16 26.73
CA THR A 421 4.11 -0.17 27.70
C THR A 421 2.93 -0.76 28.50
N PRO A 422 3.21 -1.40 29.64
CA PRO A 422 2.18 -1.97 30.50
C PRO A 422 1.22 -0.89 31.04
N GLN A 423 -0.05 -1.26 31.22
CA GLN A 423 -1.06 -0.33 31.71
C GLN A 423 -0.99 -0.23 33.24
N ALA A 424 -0.54 0.92 33.75
CA ALA A 424 -0.34 1.15 35.19
C ALA A 424 -1.60 0.84 36.04
N ALA A 425 -2.80 1.13 35.52
CA ALA A 425 -4.05 0.83 36.22
C ALA A 425 -4.31 -0.67 36.44
N VAL A 426 -3.72 -1.54 35.61
CA VAL A 426 -3.83 -3.00 35.74
C VAL A 426 -2.80 -3.53 36.74
N ILE A 427 -1.69 -2.83 36.90
CA ILE A 427 -0.61 -3.18 37.83
C ILE A 427 -0.95 -2.64 39.22
N ASN A 428 -1.86 -3.33 39.92
CA ASN A 428 -2.26 -2.97 41.29
C ASN A 428 -1.55 -3.79 42.38
N SER A 429 -0.76 -4.80 42.01
CA SER A 429 0.02 -5.60 42.95
C SER A 429 1.26 -6.22 42.30
N ILE A 430 2.25 -6.58 43.12
CA ILE A 430 3.50 -7.24 42.67
C ILE A 430 3.21 -8.59 41.97
N GLN A 431 2.15 -9.29 42.38
CA GLN A 431 1.73 -10.57 41.80
C GLN A 431 1.29 -10.42 40.33
N VAL A 432 0.61 -9.32 39.97
CA VAL A 432 0.21 -9.07 38.57
C VAL A 432 1.43 -8.79 37.69
N ILE A 433 2.50 -8.20 38.24
CA ILE A 433 3.76 -7.94 37.54
C ILE A 433 4.48 -9.26 37.23
N GLU A 434 4.51 -10.18 38.20
CA GLU A 434 5.11 -11.51 38.08
C GLU A 434 4.31 -12.38 37.08
N ASP A 435 2.97 -12.41 37.18
CA ASP A 435 2.11 -13.17 36.28
C ASP A 435 2.17 -12.70 34.82
N GLN A 436 2.32 -11.38 34.59
CA GLN A 436 2.46 -10.81 33.24
C GLN A 436 3.92 -10.83 32.71
N ASN A 437 4.88 -11.41 33.44
CA ASN A 437 6.30 -11.46 33.06
C ASN A 437 6.91 -10.08 32.70
N LEU A 438 6.39 -8.99 33.26
CA LEU A 438 6.78 -7.62 32.88
C LEU A 438 8.24 -7.28 33.20
N LEU A 439 8.87 -8.03 34.12
CA LEU A 439 10.26 -7.88 34.54
C LEU A 439 11.25 -8.72 33.71
N SER A 440 10.77 -9.52 32.76
CA SER A 440 11.62 -10.37 31.92
C SER A 440 12.28 -9.58 30.76
N ILE A 441 13.06 -8.56 31.12
CA ILE A 441 14.02 -7.89 30.23
C ILE A 441 15.09 -8.94 29.85
N GLY A 442 14.87 -9.73 28.79
CA GLY A 442 15.93 -10.56 28.20
C GLY A 442 15.59 -11.93 27.62
N LYS A 443 14.34 -12.41 27.61
CA LYS A 443 14.01 -13.72 26.98
C LYS A 443 12.92 -13.61 25.90
N ARG A 444 13.18 -12.85 24.83
CA ARG A 444 12.28 -12.79 23.65
C ARG A 444 12.68 -13.68 22.47
N PHE A 445 13.62 -14.61 22.64
CA PHE A 445 14.04 -15.58 21.60
C PHE A 445 13.65 -17.05 21.87
N SER A 446 12.56 -17.30 22.59
CA SER A 446 12.01 -18.66 22.71
C SER A 446 10.68 -18.77 21.97
N ASN A 447 10.73 -19.29 20.75
CA ASN A 447 9.58 -19.69 19.96
C ASN A 447 8.77 -20.77 20.69
N HIS A 448 7.63 -20.40 21.28
CA HIS A 448 6.54 -21.35 21.51
C HIS A 448 5.36 -20.97 20.62
N LYS A 449 5.22 -21.72 19.52
CA LYS A 449 3.95 -21.87 18.78
C LYS A 449 2.93 -22.55 19.71
N SER A 450 2.22 -21.80 20.53
CA SER A 450 0.96 -22.27 21.11
C SER A 450 -0.18 -21.91 20.16
N ARG A 451 -0.58 -22.92 19.39
CA ARG A 451 -1.78 -22.92 18.55
C ARG A 451 -2.99 -23.09 19.49
N GLY A 452 -3.66 -22.00 19.85
CA GLY A 452 -4.87 -22.09 20.68
C GLY A 452 -5.53 -20.75 21.00
N GLN A 453 -6.75 -20.59 20.48
CA GLN A 453 -7.79 -19.61 20.86
C GLN A 453 -7.62 -18.16 20.37
N MET A 454 -7.94 -17.95 19.09
CA MET A 454 -8.28 -16.64 18.53
C MET A 454 -9.72 -16.28 18.93
N THR A 455 -9.90 -15.46 19.96
CA THR A 455 -11.13 -14.70 20.19
C THR A 455 -10.79 -13.37 20.85
N SER A 456 -10.91 -12.26 20.11
CA SER A 456 -10.78 -10.85 20.53
C SER A 456 -9.39 -10.35 21.01
N GLY A 457 -8.67 -11.09 21.85
CA GLY A 457 -7.41 -10.59 22.46
C GLY A 457 -6.19 -10.49 21.52
N GLY A 458 -6.19 -11.22 20.40
CA GLY A 458 -5.10 -11.21 19.42
C GLY A 458 -5.09 -9.97 18.53
N GLU A 459 -6.27 -9.50 18.11
CA GLU A 459 -6.43 -8.35 17.24
C GLU A 459 -5.96 -7.07 17.94
N SER A 460 -6.39 -6.83 19.18
CA SER A 460 -5.97 -5.67 19.98
C SER A 460 -4.46 -5.60 20.21
N LYS A 461 -3.80 -6.76 20.42
CA LYS A 461 -2.33 -6.82 20.55
C LYS A 461 -1.63 -6.44 19.24
N SER A 462 -2.15 -6.92 18.11
CA SER A 462 -1.60 -6.59 16.79
C SER A 462 -1.81 -5.11 16.43
N GLU A 463 -2.96 -4.52 16.76
CA GLU A 463 -3.23 -3.10 16.52
C GLU A 463 -2.32 -2.19 17.35
N GLY A 464 -2.10 -2.53 18.64
CA GLY A 464 -1.18 -1.81 19.50
C GLY A 464 0.26 -1.83 18.97
N PHE A 465 0.73 -3.00 18.53
CA PHE A 465 2.04 -3.14 17.90
C PHE A 465 2.19 -2.27 16.64
N ILE A 466 1.21 -2.32 15.73
CA ILE A 466 1.26 -1.56 14.48
C ILE A 466 1.24 -0.05 14.76
N SER A 467 0.39 0.39 15.68
CA SER A 467 0.30 1.79 16.11
C SER A 467 1.62 2.29 16.70
N ARG A 468 2.26 1.49 17.57
CA ARG A 468 3.59 1.80 18.12
C ARG A 468 4.66 1.86 17.03
N ARG A 469 4.72 0.85 16.15
CA ARG A 469 5.71 0.81 15.06
C ARG A 469 5.65 2.08 14.21
N GLY A 470 4.45 2.50 13.82
CA GLY A 470 4.27 3.71 13.03
C GLY A 470 4.68 4.98 13.76
N SER A 471 4.37 5.11 15.05
CA SER A 471 4.76 6.29 15.82
C SER A 471 6.27 6.34 16.10
N GLU A 472 6.91 5.19 16.32
CA GLU A 472 8.37 5.09 16.41
C GLU A 472 9.06 5.52 15.11
N LEU A 473 8.57 5.06 13.96
CA LEU A 473 9.05 5.52 12.65
C LEU A 473 8.90 7.04 12.50
N ALA A 474 7.75 7.60 12.90
CA ALA A 474 7.53 9.04 12.84
C ALA A 474 8.52 9.82 13.74
N PHE A 475 8.77 9.34 14.96
CA PHE A 475 9.77 9.93 15.84
C PHE A 475 11.19 9.80 15.30
N LYS A 476 11.54 8.67 14.68
CA LYS A 476 12.84 8.50 14.01
C LYS A 476 13.04 9.58 12.93
N HIS A 477 12.06 9.76 12.04
CA HIS A 477 12.11 10.81 11.01
C HIS A 477 12.13 12.23 11.59
N LEU A 478 11.43 12.49 12.70
CA LEU A 478 11.50 13.77 13.40
C LEU A 478 12.90 14.03 13.98
N CYS A 479 13.50 13.03 14.63
CA CYS A 479 14.87 13.12 15.14
C CYS A 479 15.88 13.41 14.02
N GLU A 480 15.76 12.72 12.88
CA GLU A 480 16.62 12.94 11.72
C GLU A 480 16.47 14.35 11.12
N LYS A 481 15.23 14.89 11.08
CA LYS A 481 14.97 16.24 10.52
C LYS A 481 15.39 17.38 11.44
N PHE A 482 15.09 17.30 12.74
CA PHE A 482 15.34 18.39 13.68
C PHE A 482 16.73 18.35 14.31
N GLY A 483 17.35 17.17 14.38
CA GLY A 483 18.65 16.98 15.03
C GLY A 483 18.66 17.56 16.44
N ALA A 484 19.67 18.38 16.75
CA ALA A 484 19.85 19.00 18.06
C ALA A 484 18.73 19.99 18.44
N SER A 485 17.96 20.50 17.47
CA SER A 485 16.90 21.49 17.72
C SER A 485 15.53 20.88 18.07
N LEU A 486 15.43 19.55 18.19
CA LEU A 486 14.17 18.84 18.36
C LEU A 486 13.31 19.39 19.50
N PHE A 487 13.85 19.51 20.71
CA PHE A 487 13.10 19.99 21.87
C PHE A 487 12.83 21.49 21.84
N GLU A 488 13.66 22.27 21.13
CA GLU A 488 13.42 23.71 20.92
C GLU A 488 12.23 23.92 19.98
N LYS A 489 12.17 23.15 18.89
CA LYS A 489 11.12 23.29 17.87
C LYS A 489 9.83 22.55 18.23
N LEU A 490 9.92 21.50 19.06
CA LEU A 490 8.78 20.69 19.53
C LEU A 490 8.81 20.57 21.07
N PRO A 491 8.59 21.67 21.81
CA PRO A 491 8.66 21.67 23.27
C PRO A 491 7.67 20.70 23.92
N LYS A 492 6.52 20.44 23.27
CA LYS A 492 5.53 19.47 23.75
C LYS A 492 6.09 18.05 23.90
N LEU A 493 7.09 17.68 23.10
CA LEU A 493 7.74 16.37 23.24
C LEU A 493 8.47 16.28 24.59
N TRP A 494 9.17 17.34 24.97
CA TRP A 494 9.87 17.42 26.25
C TRP A 494 8.88 17.37 27.42
N ASP A 495 7.76 18.08 27.32
CA ASP A 495 6.68 17.98 28.31
C ASP A 495 6.24 16.53 28.50
N CYS A 496 5.91 15.83 27.41
CA CYS A 496 5.43 14.45 27.47
C CYS A 496 6.46 13.48 28.07
N LEU A 497 7.76 13.72 27.85
CA LEU A 497 8.82 12.88 28.41
C LEU A 497 9.07 13.16 29.90
N THR A 498 8.84 14.40 30.35
CA THR A 498 9.22 14.84 31.70
C THR A 498 8.07 15.04 32.68
N GLU A 499 6.81 15.02 32.21
CA GLU A 499 5.60 15.28 33.01
C GLU A 499 5.58 14.50 34.33
N PHE A 500 5.96 13.22 34.29
CA PHE A 500 5.94 12.31 35.44
C PHE A 500 7.31 12.03 36.07
N LEU A 501 8.38 12.68 35.59
CA LEU A 501 9.73 12.50 36.12
C LEU A 501 10.10 13.51 37.21
N LYS A 502 9.27 14.55 37.41
CA LYS A 502 9.48 15.48 38.52
C LYS A 502 9.20 14.74 39.83
N PRO A 503 10.16 14.65 40.76
CA PRO A 503 9.92 14.01 42.04
C PRO A 503 8.74 14.73 42.72
N VAL A 504 7.68 13.97 43.01
CA VAL A 504 6.66 14.42 43.94
C VAL A 504 7.40 14.71 45.24
N LYS A 505 7.46 15.98 45.65
CA LYS A 505 7.98 16.33 46.97
C LYS A 505 7.05 15.64 47.97
N THR A 506 7.53 14.57 48.59
CA THR A 506 6.92 13.97 49.78
C THR A 506 7.07 14.99 50.90
N GLY A 507 6.12 15.91 50.98
CA GLY A 507 6.09 16.99 51.95
C GLY A 507 4.81 17.76 51.73
N ASP A 508 3.70 17.18 52.23
CA ASP A 508 2.51 17.89 52.74
C ASP A 508 1.31 16.95 53.08
N ASP A 509 1.48 15.61 53.10
CA ASP A 509 0.42 14.66 53.55
C ASP A 509 0.80 13.86 54.82
N LEU A 510 1.55 14.47 55.74
CA LEU A 510 1.79 13.95 57.10
C LEU A 510 1.68 15.09 58.13
N MET A 511 0.51 15.71 58.20
CA MET A 511 -0.05 16.51 59.31
C MET A 511 -1.55 16.23 59.34
#